data_AF-A0A7X6XC77-F1
#
_entry.id   AF-A0A7X6XC77-F1
#
_cell.length_a   1.000
_cell.length_b   1.000
_cell.length_c   1.000
_cell.angle_alpha   90.00
_cell.angle_beta   90.00
_cell.angle_gamma   90.00
#
_symmetry.space_group_name_H-M   'P 1'
#
loop_
_entity.id
_entity.type
_entity.pdbx_description
1 polymer ?
#
loop_
_entity_poly.entity_id
_entity_poly.type
_entity_poly.pdbx_seq_one_letter_code
_entity_poly.pdbx_strand_id
1 'polypeptide(L)' 'AENNTSWSRDEVLSTILQYRMDNDLTTFFTSNFTIDELENLLAETSKGADLIKARRIVERIRFLTIEEKLISKNKRK' A
#
# COMPACT_ATOMS: atom_id res chain seq x y z
N ALA A 1 -4.38 14.25 -3.02
CA ALA A 1 -3.63 12.98 -3.10
C ALA A 1 -2.15 13.34 -3.05
N GLU A 2 -1.34 12.60 -2.29
CA GLU A 2 0.10 12.79 -2.24
C GLU A 2 0.74 12.18 -3.51
N ASN A 3 1.89 12.70 -3.94
CA ASN A 3 2.55 12.23 -5.15
C ASN A 3 3.16 10.84 -4.91
N ASN A 4 2.70 9.82 -5.66
CA ASN A 4 3.34 8.50 -5.70
C ASN A 4 4.67 8.58 -6.49
N THR A 5 5.71 9.09 -5.85
CA THR A 5 7.06 9.14 -6.45
C THR A 5 7.76 7.81 -6.31
N SER A 6 8.61 7.43 -7.28
CA SER A 6 9.40 6.20 -7.19
C SER A 6 10.26 6.16 -5.91
N TRP A 7 10.76 7.32 -5.44
CA TRP A 7 11.55 7.41 -4.21
C TRP A 7 10.72 7.14 -2.96
N SER A 8 9.55 7.78 -2.81
CA SER A 8 8.67 7.54 -1.66
C SER A 8 8.18 6.09 -1.60
N ARG A 9 7.91 5.49 -2.77
CA ARG A 9 7.49 4.09 -2.88
C ARG A 9 8.62 3.10 -2.56
N ASP A 10 9.77 3.24 -3.23
CA ASP A 10 10.83 2.23 -3.20
C ASP A 10 11.77 2.40 -2.01
N GLU A 11 12.14 3.62 -1.64
CA GLU A 11 13.14 3.88 -0.59
C GLU A 11 12.52 4.01 0.79
N VAL A 12 11.31 4.57 0.88
CA VAL A 12 10.63 4.80 2.17
C VAL A 12 9.64 3.67 2.47
N LEU A 13 8.58 3.53 1.67
CA LEU A 13 7.49 2.61 1.97
C LEU A 13 7.96 1.14 1.96
N SER A 14 8.68 0.71 0.92
CA SER A 14 9.19 -0.67 0.85
C SER A 14 10.13 -1.01 2.01
N THR A 15 11.00 -0.08 2.42
CA THR A 15 11.96 -0.29 3.53
C THR A 15 11.25 -0.40 4.88
N ILE A 16 10.26 0.46 5.16
CA ILE A 16 9.48 0.39 6.39
C ILE A 16 8.71 -0.93 6.47
N LEU A 17 8.03 -1.32 5.39
CA LEU A 17 7.28 -2.57 5.36
C LEU A 17 8.18 -3.79 5.54
N GLN A 18 9.36 -3.79 4.90
CA GLN A 18 10.35 -4.84 5.07
C GLN A 18 10.77 -4.97 6.55
N TYR A 19 11.18 -3.87 7.18
CA TYR A 19 11.57 -3.87 8.59
C TYR A 19 10.45 -4.39 9.51
N ARG A 20 9.21 -3.98 9.26
CA ARG A 20 8.05 -4.38 10.07
C ARG A 20 7.73 -5.87 9.92
N MET A 21 7.90 -6.42 8.72
CA MET A 21 7.79 -7.86 8.49
C MET A 21 8.90 -8.63 9.19
N ASP A 22 10.16 -8.20 9.03
CA ASP A 22 11.33 -8.90 9.59
C ASP A 22 11.31 -8.94 11.13
N ASN A 23 10.57 -8.03 11.77
CA ASN A 23 10.46 -7.92 13.23
C ASN A 23 9.04 -8.25 13.75
N ASP A 24 8.17 -8.83 12.92
CA ASP A 24 6.79 -9.22 13.29
C ASP A 24 5.99 -8.09 13.98
N LEU A 25 6.15 -6.85 13.50
CA LEU A 25 5.52 -5.69 14.10
C LEU A 25 4.08 -5.53 13.60
N THR A 26 3.10 -5.63 14.52
CA THR A 26 1.67 -5.45 14.22
C THR A 26 1.41 -4.12 13.52
N THR A 27 0.83 -4.17 12.32
CA THR A 27 0.65 -3.01 11.45
C THR A 27 -0.81 -2.86 11.05
N PHE A 28 -1.32 -1.63 11.04
CA PHE A 28 -2.68 -1.34 10.61
C PHE A 28 -2.64 -0.37 9.43
N PHE A 29 -3.51 -0.60 8.44
CA PHE A 29 -3.73 0.30 7.32
C PHE A 29 -5.21 0.66 7.22
N THR A 30 -5.47 1.85 6.68
CA THR A 30 -6.80 2.23 6.21
C THR A 30 -6.61 2.85 4.82
N SER A 31 -7.50 2.53 3.89
CA SER A 31 -7.44 3.01 2.52
C SER A 31 -8.84 3.17 1.98
N ASN A 32 -9.02 4.13 1.07
CA ASN A 32 -10.23 4.24 0.26
C ASN A 32 -10.21 3.29 -0.95
N PHE A 33 -9.05 2.70 -1.24
CA PHE A 33 -8.83 1.76 -2.34
C PHE A 33 -8.82 0.33 -1.83
N THR A 34 -9.36 -0.57 -2.65
CA THR A 34 -9.13 -2.01 -2.52
C THR A 34 -7.66 -2.34 -2.74
N ILE A 35 -7.21 -3.54 -2.35
CA ILE A 35 -5.81 -3.92 -2.54
C ILE A 35 -5.41 -3.93 -4.04
N ASP A 36 -6.31 -4.35 -4.93
CA ASP A 36 -6.04 -4.39 -6.37
C ASP A 36 -5.95 -2.97 -6.96
N GLU A 37 -6.80 -2.04 -6.52
CA GLU A 37 -6.70 -0.63 -6.90
C GLU A 37 -5.43 0.01 -6.34
N LEU A 38 -5.03 -0.36 -5.12
CA LEU A 38 -3.79 0.10 -4.49
C LEU A 38 -2.56 -0.37 -5.28
N GLU A 39 -2.57 -1.59 -5.81
CA GLU A 39 -1.49 -2.10 -6.66
C GLU A 39 -1.31 -1.25 -7.92
N ASN A 40 -2.41 -0.95 -8.60
CA ASN A 40 -2.39 -0.12 -9.80
C ASN A 40 -1.88 1.30 -9.49
N LEU A 41 -2.37 1.90 -8.40
CA LEU A 41 -1.92 3.22 -7.96
C LEU A 41 -0.41 3.24 -7.67
N LEU A 42 0.10 2.21 -6.98
CA LEU A 42 1.52 2.09 -6.65
C LEU A 42 2.40 1.80 -7.88
N ALA A 43 1.84 1.18 -8.92
CA ALA A 43 2.53 0.92 -10.17
C ALA A 43 2.76 2.20 -10.97
N GLU A 44 1.83 3.14 -10.94
CA GLU A 44 1.92 4.42 -11.65
C GLU A 44 2.98 5.35 -11.02
N THR A 45 4.07 5.61 -11.74
CA THR A 45 5.08 6.60 -11.34
C THR A 45 5.36 7.61 -12.46
N SER A 46 6.02 8.72 -12.09
CA SER A 46 6.44 9.75 -13.05
C SER A 46 7.39 9.25 -14.15
N LYS A 47 8.02 8.08 -13.98
CA LYS A 47 8.92 7.45 -14.96
C LYS A 47 8.26 6.32 -15.77
N GLY A 48 6.98 6.03 -15.53
CA GLY A 48 6.24 4.92 -16.15
C GLY A 48 5.62 3.96 -15.12
N ALA A 49 5.06 2.86 -15.62
CA ALA A 49 4.41 1.85 -14.80
C ALA A 49 5.40 0.75 -14.36
N ASP A 50 5.47 0.50 -13.06
CA ASP A 50 6.40 -0.44 -12.41
C ASP A 50 5.63 -1.54 -11.65
N LEU A 51 4.92 -2.40 -12.39
CA LEU A 51 3.98 -3.37 -11.81
C LEU A 51 4.65 -4.35 -10.83
N ILE A 52 5.86 -4.85 -11.15
CA ILE A 52 6.56 -5.84 -10.31
C ILE A 52 6.89 -5.26 -8.94
N LYS A 53 7.31 -3.99 -8.88
CA LYS A 53 7.67 -3.33 -7.62
C LYS A 53 6.44 -3.01 -6.79
N ALA A 54 5.38 -2.53 -7.45
CA ALA A 54 4.10 -2.29 -6.80
C ALA A 54 3.52 -3.56 -6.18
N ARG A 55 3.51 -4.65 -6.96
CA ARG A 55 3.06 -5.97 -6.48
C ARG A 55 3.83 -6.42 -5.25
N ARG A 56 5.16 -6.26 -5.24
CA ARG A 56 5.98 -6.63 -4.07
C ARG A 56 5.54 -5.87 -2.81
N ILE A 57 5.27 -4.58 -2.91
CA ILE A 57 4.78 -3.77 -1.77
C ILE A 57 3.40 -4.27 -1.32
N VAL A 58 2.51 -4.56 -2.26
CA VAL A 58 1.16 -5.07 -1.97
C VAL A 58 1.22 -6.43 -1.28
N GLU A 59 2.07 -7.35 -1.71
CA GLU A 59 2.25 -8.65 -1.04
C GLU A 59 2.74 -8.49 0.40
N ARG A 60 3.61 -7.50 0.68
CA ARG A 60 4.02 -7.18 2.05
C ARG A 60 2.87 -6.66 2.91
N ILE A 61 2.02 -5.82 2.34
CA ILE A 61 0.81 -5.34 3.02
C ILE A 61 -0.14 -6.51 3.32
N ARG A 62 -0.37 -7.40 2.35
CA ARG A 62 -1.19 -8.61 2.52
C ARG A 62 -0.61 -9.55 3.58
N PHE A 63 0.71 -9.65 3.71
CA PHE A 63 1.34 -10.43 4.78
C PHE A 63 1.13 -9.80 6.16
N LEU A 64 1.30 -8.49 6.27
CA LEU A 64 1.22 -7.76 7.55
C LEU A 64 -0.21 -7.55 8.06
N THR A 65 -1.23 -7.72 7.21
CA THR A 65 -2.61 -7.32 7.53
C THR A 65 -3.65 -8.35 7.08
N ILE A 66 -4.84 -8.19 7.64
CA ILE A 66 -6.04 -8.92 7.24
C ILE A 66 -6.94 -7.92 6.52
N GLU A 67 -7.30 -8.21 5.26
CA GLU A 67 -8.13 -7.33 4.45
C GLU A 67 -9.59 -7.40 4.91
N GLU A 68 -10.15 -6.27 5.34
CA GLU A 68 -11.55 -6.17 5.79
C GLU A 68 -12.23 -4.95 5.16
N LYS A 69 -13.40 -5.17 4.55
CA LYS A 69 -14.16 -4.10 3.88
C LYS A 69 -15.10 -3.40 4.86
N LEU A 70 -14.88 -2.11 5.08
CA LEU A 70 -15.73 -1.27 5.92
C LEU A 70 -16.89 -0.66 5.11
N ILE A 71 -18.07 -1.28 5.19
CA ILE A 71 -19.31 -0.76 4.60
C ILE A 71 -20.12 -0.07 5.71
N SER A 72 -20.30 1.25 5.62
CA SER A 72 -21.08 2.01 6.60
C SER A 72 -21.90 3.10 5.93
N LYS A 73 -22.98 3.51 6.62
CA LYS A 73 -23.79 4.67 6.19
C LYS A 73 -22.93 5.93 6.30
N ASN A 74 -23.05 6.83 5.32
CA ASN A 74 -22.32 8.09 5.34
C ASN A 74 -22.66 8.88 6.61
N LYS A 75 -21.64 9.19 7.42
CA LYS A 75 -21.76 9.87 8.72
C LYS A 75 -21.64 11.41 8.64
N ARG A 76 -21.50 11.97 7.44
CA ARG A 76 -21.38 13.42 7.18
C ARG A 76 -22.65 14.02 6.54
N LYS A 77 -23.79 13.36 6.67
CA LYS A 77 -25.10 14.00 6.39
C LYS A 77 -25.54 14.82 7.58
#